data_AF-A0A132NH20-F1
#
_entry.id   AF-A0A132NH20-F1
#
_cell.length_a   1.000
_cell.length_b   1.000
_cell.length_c   1.000
_cell.angle_alpha   90.00
_cell.angle_beta   90.00
_cell.angle_gamma   90.00
#
_symmetry.space_group_name_H-M   'P 1'
#
loop_
_entity.id
_entity.type
_entity.pdbx_description
1 polymer ?
#
loop_
_entity_poly.entity_id
_entity_poly.type
_entity_poly.pdbx_seq_one_letter_code
_entity_poly.pdbx_strand_id
1 'polypeptide(L)'
;VHQQLVNEPFKVLELEGKYDVIARITGGGVSGQAGALRLGIARALNEADTEANRPALKKAGFLTRDARVKERKKYGLKKARKAPQYSKR
;
A
#
# COMPACT_ATOMS: atom_id res chain seq x y z
N VAL A 1 2.71 11.96 -7.87
CA VAL A 1 3.19 10.87 -6.99
C VAL A 1 2.20 9.71 -6.91
N HIS A 2 0.93 9.92 -6.53
CA HIS A 2 -0.02 8.81 -6.32
C HIS A 2 -0.30 7.95 -7.57
N GLN A 3 -0.35 8.56 -8.76
CA GLN A 3 -0.48 7.82 -10.03
C GLN A 3 0.73 6.91 -10.32
N GLN A 4 1.94 7.34 -9.95
CA GLN A 4 3.16 6.54 -10.18
C GLN A 4 3.11 5.25 -9.35
N LEU A 5 2.68 5.35 -8.07
CA LEU A 5 2.52 4.18 -7.20
C LEU A 5 1.55 3.14 -7.78
N VAL A 6 0.46 3.59 -8.41
CA VAL A 6 -0.53 2.68 -9.00
C VAL A 6 0.03 1.96 -10.23
N ASN A 7 0.90 2.62 -11.00
CA ASN A 7 1.46 2.09 -12.24
C ASN A 7 2.71 1.20 -12.04
N GLU A 8 3.35 1.26 -10.87
CA GLU A 8 4.51 0.42 -10.51
C GLU A 8 4.38 -1.08 -10.86
N PRO A 9 3.29 -1.79 -10.52
CA PRO A 9 3.14 -3.21 -10.85
C PRO A 9 3.11 -3.49 -12.36
N PHE A 10 2.54 -2.58 -13.16
CA PHE A 10 2.55 -2.71 -14.62
C PHE A 10 3.95 -2.51 -15.21
N LYS A 11 4.71 -1.57 -14.65
CA LYS A 11 6.08 -1.30 -15.07
C LYS A 11 7.01 -2.47 -14.79
N VAL A 12 6.86 -3.14 -13.64
CA VAL A 12 7.68 -4.31 -13.28
C VAL A 12 7.40 -5.52 -14.17
N LEU A 13 6.19 -5.64 -14.71
CA LEU A 13 5.80 -6.73 -15.60
C LEU A 13 5.88 -6.35 -17.10
N GLU A 14 6.25 -5.11 -17.42
CA GLU A 14 6.25 -4.58 -18.80
C GLU A 14 4.88 -4.79 -19.51
N LEU A 15 3.80 -4.60 -18.74
CA LEU A 15 2.41 -4.74 -19.19
C LEU A 15 1.70 -3.38 -19.34
N GLU A 16 2.46 -2.29 -19.45
CA GLU A 16 1.91 -0.95 -19.63
C GLU A 16 1.02 -0.88 -20.88
N GLY A 17 -0.20 -0.38 -20.72
CA GLY A 17 -1.17 -0.22 -21.81
C GLY A 17 -1.88 -1.51 -22.27
N LYS A 18 -1.60 -2.67 -21.67
CA LYS A 18 -2.23 -3.95 -22.06
C LYS A 18 -3.57 -4.23 -21.36
N TYR A 19 -3.83 -3.54 -20.25
CA TYR A 19 -5.02 -3.78 -19.41
C TYR A 19 -5.72 -2.46 -19.08
N ASP A 20 -7.04 -2.50 -19.03
CA ASP A 20 -7.86 -1.44 -18.46
C ASP A 20 -8.25 -1.80 -17.02
N VAL A 21 -8.26 -0.81 -16.12
CA VAL A 21 -8.48 -1.01 -14.68
C VAL A 21 -9.66 -0.16 -14.22
N ILE A 22 -10.77 -0.84 -13.93
CA ILE A 22 -11.93 -0.23 -13.29
C ILE A 22 -11.98 -0.70 -11.84
N ALA A 23 -11.82 0.24 -10.90
CA ALA A 23 -11.80 -0.07 -9.46
C ALA A 23 -12.77 0.82 -8.69
N ARG A 24 -13.43 0.24 -7.68
CA ARG A 24 -14.23 0.97 -6.68
C ARG A 24 -13.50 0.91 -5.35
N ILE A 25 -13.23 2.08 -4.76
CA ILE A 25 -12.49 2.20 -3.50
C ILE A 25 -13.28 3.12 -2.57
N THR A 26 -13.43 2.72 -1.32
CA THR A 26 -14.18 3.47 -0.30
C THR A 26 -13.37 3.59 0.99
N GLY A 27 -13.46 4.75 1.65
CA GLY A 27 -12.77 5.02 2.91
C GLY A 27 -11.30 5.44 2.76
N GLY A 28 -10.64 5.70 3.89
CA GLY A 28 -9.24 6.13 3.93
C GLY A 28 -9.01 7.56 3.41
N GLY A 29 -7.80 7.82 2.91
CA GLY A 29 -7.43 9.07 2.24
C GLY A 29 -6.64 8.78 0.95
N VAL A 30 -6.30 9.82 0.18
CA VAL A 30 -5.73 9.69 -1.17
C VAL A 30 -4.51 8.76 -1.24
N SER A 31 -3.57 8.87 -0.30
CA SER A 31 -2.38 8.01 -0.27
C SER A 31 -2.70 6.56 0.10
N GLY A 32 -3.63 6.34 1.03
CA GLY A 32 -4.09 5.00 1.42
C GLY A 32 -4.85 4.31 0.30
N GLN A 33 -5.67 5.06 -0.44
CA GLN A 33 -6.40 4.57 -1.61
C GLN A 33 -5.45 4.18 -2.75
N ALA A 34 -4.43 4.99 -3.03
CA ALA A 34 -3.41 4.65 -4.03
C ALA A 34 -2.67 3.35 -3.67
N GLY A 35 -2.29 3.18 -2.39
CA GLY A 35 -1.66 1.94 -1.92
C GLY A 35 -2.59 0.73 -1.98
N ALA A 36 -3.88 0.90 -1.67
CA ALA A 36 -4.89 -0.15 -1.76
C ALA A 36 -5.12 -0.58 -3.22
N LEU A 37 -5.21 0.39 -4.14
CA LEU A 37 -5.36 0.13 -5.57
C LEU A 37 -4.16 -0.62 -6.13
N ARG A 38 -2.93 -0.20 -5.77
CA ARG A 38 -1.69 -0.89 -6.17
C ARG A 38 -1.69 -2.35 -5.75
N LEU A 39 -2.07 -2.65 -4.50
CA LEU A 39 -2.14 -4.03 -4.00
C LEU A 39 -3.23 -4.84 -4.73
N GLY A 40 -4.39 -4.22 -5.02
CA GLY A 40 -5.45 -4.85 -5.79
C GLY A 40 -5.01 -5.23 -7.20
N ILE A 41 -4.37 -4.30 -7.91
CA ILE A 41 -3.81 -4.53 -9.25
C ILE A 41 -2.77 -5.64 -9.22
N ALA A 42 -1.83 -5.61 -8.28
CA ALA A 42 -0.79 -6.64 -8.18
C ALA A 42 -1.37 -8.04 -7.95
N ARG A 43 -2.47 -8.15 -7.17
CA ARG A 43 -3.17 -9.43 -6.97
C ARG A 43 -3.91 -9.89 -8.21
N ALA A 44 -4.61 -8.98 -8.89
CA ALA A 44 -5.31 -9.28 -10.14
C ALA A 44 -4.35 -9.74 -11.24
N LEU A 45 -3.19 -9.08 -11.40
CA LEU A 45 -2.16 -9.48 -12.36
C LEU A 45 -1.53 -10.83 -12.00
N ASN A 46 -1.37 -11.12 -10.71
CA ASN A 46 -0.91 -12.43 -10.27
C ASN A 46 -1.94 -13.53 -10.53
N GLU A 47 -3.24 -13.25 -10.49
CA GLU A 47 -4.29 -14.22 -10.84
C GLU A 47 -4.40 -14.43 -12.36
N ALA A 48 -4.11 -13.41 -13.16
CA ALA A 48 -4.14 -13.50 -14.62
C ALA A 48 -3.06 -14.44 -15.19
N ASP A 49 -1.85 -14.41 -14.63
CA ASP A 49 -0.77 -15.34 -14.98
C ASP A 49 0.08 -15.62 -13.73
N THR A 50 -0.25 -16.71 -13.05
CA THR A 50 0.37 -17.09 -11.79
C THR A 50 1.81 -17.57 -11.93
N GLU A 51 2.19 -18.13 -13.07
CA GLU A 51 3.51 -18.73 -13.26
C GLU A 51 4.54 -17.68 -13.67
N ALA A 52 4.17 -16.78 -14.59
CA ALA A 52 5.08 -15.74 -15.07
C ALA A 52 5.18 -14.53 -14.12
N ASN A 53 4.05 -14.08 -13.53
CA ASN A 53 4.02 -12.80 -12.82
C ASN A 53 4.41 -12.91 -11.33
N ARG A 54 4.16 -14.07 -10.71
CA ARG A 54 4.39 -14.26 -9.26
C ARG A 54 5.85 -14.04 -8.83
N PRO A 55 6.88 -14.54 -9.53
CA PRO A 55 8.27 -14.35 -9.12
C PRO A 55 8.68 -12.88 -9.10
N ALA A 56 8.34 -12.13 -10.15
CA ALA A 56 8.67 -10.72 -10.29
C ALA A 56 7.93 -9.86 -9.24
N LEU A 57 6.61 -10.06 -9.08
CA LEU A 57 5.80 -9.33 -8.11
C LEU A 57 6.17 -9.61 -6.66
N LYS A 58 6.53 -10.87 -6.34
CA LYS A 58 6.97 -11.25 -5.00
C LYS A 58 8.34 -10.64 -4.67
N LYS A 59 9.28 -10.68 -5.62
CA LYS A 59 10.61 -10.06 -5.46
C LYS A 59 10.52 -8.55 -5.26
N ALA A 60 9.61 -7.88 -5.97
CA ALA A 60 9.37 -6.44 -5.83
C ALA A 60 8.50 -6.07 -4.61
N GLY A 61 7.95 -7.06 -3.88
CA GLY A 61 7.20 -6.82 -2.64
C GLY A 61 5.76 -6.35 -2.83
N PHE A 62 5.18 -6.45 -4.04
CA PHE A 62 3.83 -5.93 -4.32
C PHE A 62 2.69 -6.82 -3.80
N LEU A 63 2.96 -8.07 -3.42
CA LEU A 63 1.95 -8.99 -2.92
C LEU A 63 1.69 -8.85 -1.40
N THR A 64 2.51 -8.07 -0.70
CA THR A 64 2.43 -7.90 0.75
C THR A 64 1.61 -6.66 1.11
N ARG A 65 0.62 -6.83 2.00
CA ARG A 65 -0.12 -5.69 2.55
C ARG A 65 0.77 -4.90 3.53
N ASP A 66 0.78 -3.57 3.41
CA ASP A 66 1.39 -2.72 4.43
C ASP A 66 0.64 -2.87 5.76
N ALA A 67 1.31 -3.39 6.78
CA ALA A 67 0.75 -3.63 8.10
C ALA A 67 0.76 -2.38 9.00
N ARG A 68 1.36 -1.26 8.56
CA ARG A 68 1.46 -0.04 9.35
C ARG A 68 0.08 0.59 9.51
N VAL A 69 -0.36 0.72 10.75
CA VAL A 69 -1.63 1.36 11.11
C VAL A 69 -1.37 2.43 12.18
N LYS A 70 -2.20 3.48 12.20
CA LYS A 70 -2.12 4.53 13.22
C LYS A 70 -2.28 3.93 14.60
N GLU A 71 -1.24 4.06 15.40
CA GLU A 71 -1.26 3.58 16.77
C GLU A 71 -2.15 4.48 17.67
N ARG A 72 -2.92 3.86 18.57
CA ARG A 72 -3.78 4.61 19.50
C ARG A 72 -2.98 5.45 20.50
N LYS A 73 -3.59 6.54 20.96
CA LYS A 73 -3.12 7.33 22.11
C LYS A 73 -3.29 6.50 23.40
N LYS A 74 -2.26 6.53 24.26
CA LYS A 74 -2.35 5.95 25.62
C LYS A 74 -2.66 7.04 26.63
N TYR A 75 -3.28 6.66 27.74
CA TYR A 75 -3.54 7.58 28.85
C TYR A 75 -2.21 8.15 29.39
N GLY A 76 -2.23 9.39 29.86
CA GLY A 76 -1.02 10.09 30.34
C GLY A 76 -0.06 10.58 29.25
N LEU A 77 -0.19 10.15 27.99
CA LEU A 77 0.64 10.63 26.88
C LEU A 77 -0.06 11.72 26.05
N LYS A 78 0.72 12.61 25.43
CA LYS A 78 0.20 13.66 24.51
C LYS A 78 -0.21 13.07 23.16
N LYS A 79 0.47 12.03 22.67
CA LYS A 79 0.17 11.28 21.44
C LYS A 79 0.35 9.77 21.68
N ALA A 80 0.42 8.95 20.62
CA ALA A 80 0.66 7.51 20.75
C ALA A 80 1.93 7.15 21.54
N ARG A 81 3.01 7.92 21.38
CA ARG A 81 4.30 7.71 22.08
C ARG A 81 4.88 8.95 22.76
N LYS A 82 4.39 10.16 22.43
CA LYS A 82 4.93 11.42 22.95
C LYS A 82 4.50 11.64 24.40
N ALA A 83 5.45 11.58 25.32
CA ALA A 83 5.25 11.92 26.73
C ALA A 83 5.15 13.45 26.93
N PRO A 84 4.45 13.92 27.99
CA PRO A 84 4.59 15.28 28.47
C PRO A 84 6.02 15.53 28.98
N GLN A 85 6.42 16.79 29.03
CA GLN A 85 7.71 17.17 29.61
C GLN A 85 7.67 16.91 31.12
N TYR A 86 8.63 16.13 31.63
CA TYR A 86 8.73 15.83 33.04
C TYR A 86 9.49 16.93 33.77
N SER A 87 8.99 17.37 34.93
CA SER A 87 9.70 18.26 35.86
C SER A 87 10.13 17.45 37.08
N LYS A 88 11.43 17.48 37.39
CA LYS A 88 12.05 16.78 38.53
C LYS A 88 12.08 17.59 39.83
N ARG A 89 11.63 18.85 39.79
CA ARG A 89 11.71 19.78 40.91
C ARG A 89 10.47 19.69 41.78
#